data_AF-A0AAV8FHL7-F1
#
_entry.id   AF-A0AAV8FHL7-F1
#
_cell.length_a   1.000
_cell.length_b   1.000
_cell.length_c   1.000
_cell.angle_alpha   90.00
_cell.angle_beta   90.00
_cell.angle_gamma   90.00
#
_symmetry.space_group_name_H-M   'P 1'
#
loop_
_entity.id
_entity.type
_entity.pdbx_description
1 polymer ?
#
loop_
_entity_poly.entity_id
_entity_poly.type
_entity_poly.pdbx_seq_one_letter_code
_entity_poly.pdbx_strand_id
1 'polypeptide(L)'
;MQIRAPKTKRAKRDLDKRAPKLVENVKKTLILHGTKTSAVLNSVLTELYHLKRDNAVKFSKKNENIKAFESGGETSLEFFSHKTDCSLFAFGSHSKKRPNNLVLGRTYDHHIYDLVEVGVENFKSIESFEYDKKLAPKIGSKPLFAFIGEEFESVDELKHLKEVLLDFFRGEVCTFSQPVCSVPVCLKSVINL
;
A
#
# COMPACT_ATOMS: atom_id res chain seq x y z
N MET A 1 15.42 21.68 3.25
CA MET A 1 14.30 22.24 2.48
C MET A 1 13.70 23.39 3.28
N GLN A 2 13.61 24.62 2.75
CA GLN A 2 13.04 25.76 3.51
C GLN A 2 11.51 25.69 3.53
N ILE A 3 10.91 25.63 4.71
CA ILE A 3 9.45 25.68 4.90
C ILE A 3 9.01 27.13 4.65
N ARG A 4 8.40 27.38 3.49
CA ARG A 4 7.83 28.69 3.15
C ARG A 4 6.45 28.82 3.78
N ALA A 5 6.21 29.94 4.46
CA ALA A 5 4.90 30.25 5.03
C ALA A 5 3.81 30.25 3.92
N PRO A 6 2.64 29.62 4.16
CA PRO A 6 1.59 29.54 3.16
C PRO A 6 1.01 30.93 2.86
N LYS A 7 0.93 31.27 1.58
CA LYS A 7 0.35 32.56 1.13
C LYS A 7 -1.18 32.58 1.14
N THR A 8 -1.83 31.42 1.07
CA THR A 8 -3.30 31.31 0.98
C THR A 8 -3.89 30.54 2.16
N LYS A 9 -5.12 30.89 2.57
CA LYS A 9 -5.85 30.16 3.63
C LYS A 9 -6.05 28.68 3.29
N ARG A 10 -6.20 28.34 2.00
CA ARG A 10 -6.31 26.94 1.54
C ARG A 10 -5.02 26.18 1.79
N ALA A 11 -3.88 26.74 1.37
CA ALA A 11 -2.57 26.14 1.59
C ALA A 11 -2.27 25.98 3.09
N LYS A 12 -2.68 26.95 3.92
CA LYS A 12 -2.57 26.82 5.39
C LYS A 12 -3.34 25.61 5.92
N ARG A 13 -4.61 25.46 5.55
CA ARG A 13 -5.41 24.29 5.96
C ARG A 13 -4.82 22.97 5.50
N ASP A 14 -4.22 22.92 4.30
CA ASP A 14 -3.59 21.70 3.78
C ASP A 14 -2.30 21.37 4.54
N LEU A 15 -1.51 22.36 4.95
CA LEU A 15 -0.35 22.17 5.83
C LEU A 15 -0.78 21.73 7.23
N ASP A 16 -1.81 22.36 7.80
CA ASP A 16 -2.34 22.00 9.13
C ASP A 16 -2.89 20.56 9.14
N LYS A 17 -3.41 20.06 8.01
CA LYS A 17 -3.87 18.66 7.88
C LYS A 17 -2.71 17.65 7.87
N ARG A 18 -1.56 18.06 7.31
CA ARG A 18 -0.33 17.24 7.19
C ARG A 18 0.55 17.33 8.44
N ALA A 19 0.35 18.35 9.27
CA ALA A 19 1.09 18.51 10.51
C ALA A 19 0.90 17.28 11.42
N PRO A 20 1.93 16.91 12.21
CA PRO A 20 1.87 15.77 13.12
C PRO A 20 0.74 15.94 14.15
N LYS A 21 0.07 14.84 14.50
CA LYS A 21 -1.08 14.84 15.40
C LYS A 21 -0.90 13.80 16.50
N LEU A 22 -1.50 14.04 17.66
CA LEU A 22 -1.55 13.03 18.73
C LEU A 22 -2.35 11.79 18.31
N VAL A 23 -3.50 12.01 17.64
CA VAL A 23 -4.31 10.96 17.03
C VAL A 23 -4.09 11.02 15.52
N GLU A 24 -3.42 10.00 15.01
CA GLU A 24 -3.04 9.94 13.60
C GLU A 24 -4.24 9.72 12.67
N ASN A 25 -4.11 10.26 11.46
CA ASN A 25 -5.08 9.99 10.40
C ASN A 25 -4.83 8.58 9.81
N VAL A 26 -5.75 8.15 8.94
CA VAL A 26 -5.56 6.94 8.13
C VAL A 26 -4.37 7.12 7.20
N LYS A 27 -3.50 6.11 7.18
CA LYS A 27 -2.34 6.08 6.29
C LYS A 27 -2.79 5.98 4.84
N LYS A 28 -2.34 6.92 4.01
CA LYS A 28 -2.58 6.89 2.56
C LYS A 28 -1.53 6.05 1.85
N THR A 29 -1.97 5.34 0.82
CA THR A 29 -1.14 4.45 0.00
C THR A 29 -0.87 5.07 -1.36
N LEU A 30 0.38 5.15 -1.75
CA LEU A 30 0.81 5.57 -3.08
C LEU A 30 1.10 4.35 -3.97
N ILE A 31 0.45 4.26 -5.13
CA ILE A 31 0.63 3.15 -6.07
C ILE A 31 1.41 3.66 -7.29
N LEU A 32 2.56 3.04 -7.53
CA LEU A 32 3.54 3.44 -8.53
C LEU A 32 3.85 2.31 -9.51
N HIS A 33 4.06 2.69 -10.76
CA HIS A 33 4.54 1.79 -11.81
C HIS A 33 6.01 2.09 -12.12
N GLY A 34 6.83 1.05 -12.16
CA GLY A 34 8.21 1.13 -12.63
C GLY A 34 8.31 1.26 -14.16
N THR A 35 9.55 1.21 -14.66
CA THR A 35 9.87 1.24 -16.10
C THR A 35 9.19 0.10 -16.86
N LYS A 36 9.33 -1.11 -16.33
CA LYS A 36 8.81 -2.35 -16.88
C LYS A 36 7.80 -2.92 -15.90
N THR A 37 6.57 -3.10 -16.36
CA THR A 37 5.52 -3.78 -15.61
C THR A 37 4.87 -4.83 -16.50
N SER A 38 4.52 -5.98 -15.93
CA SER A 38 3.77 -7.03 -16.62
C SER A 38 2.28 -6.74 -16.56
N ALA A 39 1.50 -7.37 -17.44
CA ALA A 39 0.04 -7.29 -17.39
C ALA A 39 -0.51 -7.76 -16.04
N VAL A 40 0.05 -8.85 -15.50
CA VAL A 40 -0.29 -9.40 -14.18
C VAL A 40 -0.09 -8.36 -13.07
N LEU A 41 1.06 -7.69 -13.03
CA LEU A 41 1.31 -6.64 -12.03
C LEU A 41 0.36 -5.45 -12.18
N ASN A 42 0.05 -5.04 -13.41
CA ASN A 42 -0.89 -3.94 -13.63
C ASN A 42 -2.29 -4.29 -13.10
N SER A 43 -2.73 -5.54 -13.25
CA SER A 43 -3.98 -6.04 -12.66
C SER A 43 -3.90 -6.04 -11.14
N VAL A 44 -2.83 -6.58 -10.55
CA VAL A 44 -2.60 -6.59 -9.08
C VAL A 44 -2.66 -5.18 -8.49
N LEU A 45 -1.93 -4.22 -9.08
CA LEU A 45 -1.91 -2.83 -8.62
C LEU A 45 -3.28 -2.14 -8.77
N THR A 46 -4.07 -2.54 -9.78
CA THR A 46 -5.41 -2.01 -9.99
C THR A 46 -6.39 -2.56 -8.96
N GLU A 47 -6.33 -3.86 -8.65
CA GLU A 47 -7.12 -4.45 -7.57
C GLU A 47 -6.72 -3.91 -6.19
N LEU A 48 -5.43 -3.72 -5.96
CA LEU A 48 -4.93 -3.09 -4.73
C LEU A 48 -5.48 -1.66 -4.57
N TYR A 49 -5.56 -0.91 -5.67
CA TYR A 49 -6.20 0.39 -5.69
C TYR A 49 -7.70 0.30 -5.39
N HIS A 50 -8.42 -0.68 -5.93
CA HIS A 50 -9.84 -0.87 -5.65
C HIS A 50 -10.12 -1.24 -4.20
N LEU A 51 -9.28 -2.08 -3.59
CA LEU A 51 -9.35 -2.40 -2.16
C LEU A 51 -9.09 -1.19 -1.26
N LYS A 52 -8.37 -0.19 -1.77
CA LYS A 52 -7.94 1.00 -1.03
C LYS A 52 -8.51 2.32 -1.55
N ARG A 53 -9.60 2.27 -2.32
CA ARG A 53 -10.08 3.37 -3.16
C ARG A 53 -10.17 4.74 -2.47
N ASP A 54 -10.54 4.78 -1.18
CA ASP A 54 -10.70 6.04 -0.43
C ASP A 54 -9.38 6.62 0.11
N ASN A 55 -8.35 5.78 0.28
CA ASN A 55 -7.07 6.12 0.89
C ASN A 55 -5.87 5.85 -0.04
N ALA A 56 -6.09 5.64 -1.34
CA ALA A 56 -5.03 5.36 -2.29
C ALA A 56 -4.91 6.43 -3.38
N VAL A 57 -3.67 6.72 -3.76
CA VAL A 57 -3.31 7.58 -4.89
C VAL A 57 -2.55 6.73 -5.90
N LYS A 58 -3.07 6.58 -7.12
CA LYS A 58 -2.43 5.81 -8.18
C LYS A 58 -1.83 6.75 -9.23
N PHE A 59 -0.56 6.54 -9.57
CA PHE A 59 0.08 7.21 -10.70
C PHE A 59 0.07 6.31 -11.93
N SER A 60 -0.53 6.79 -13.01
CA SER A 60 -0.55 6.08 -14.30
C SER A 60 0.78 6.19 -15.06
N LYS A 61 1.59 7.22 -14.78
CA LYS A 61 2.87 7.41 -15.45
C LYS A 61 3.90 6.43 -14.90
N LYS A 62 4.68 5.83 -15.81
CA LYS A 62 5.85 5.00 -15.47
C LYS A 62 6.97 5.88 -14.93
N ASN A 63 7.60 5.44 -13.85
CA ASN A 63 8.65 6.20 -13.17
C ASN A 63 9.98 5.49 -13.38
N GLU A 64 10.88 6.10 -14.15
CA GLU A 64 12.15 5.48 -14.55
C GLU A 64 13.22 5.55 -13.47
N ASN A 65 13.14 6.58 -12.63
CA ASN A 65 14.14 6.88 -11.60
C ASN A 65 13.88 6.17 -10.27
N ILE A 66 12.83 5.36 -10.17
CA ILE A 66 12.50 4.65 -8.93
C ILE A 66 13.20 3.31 -8.93
N LYS A 67 14.14 3.16 -8.00
CA LYS A 67 14.82 1.91 -7.70
C LYS A 67 14.93 1.77 -6.19
N ALA A 68 14.02 1.01 -5.58
CA ALA A 68 13.86 1.00 -4.13
C ALA A 68 15.10 0.52 -3.34
N PHE A 69 15.95 -0.32 -3.95
CA PHE A 69 17.11 -0.94 -3.29
C PHE A 69 18.46 -0.46 -3.85
N GLU A 70 18.48 0.47 -4.81
CA GLU A 70 19.74 1.06 -5.28
C GLU A 70 19.97 2.40 -4.59
N SER A 71 21.21 2.65 -4.16
CA SER A 71 21.60 3.88 -3.47
C SER A 71 21.22 5.13 -4.27
N GLY A 72 20.37 5.98 -3.68
CA GLY A 72 19.84 7.21 -4.28
C GLY A 72 18.50 7.06 -5.02
N GLY A 73 18.01 5.83 -5.22
CA GLY A 73 16.70 5.57 -5.84
C GLY A 73 15.51 5.81 -4.89
N GLU A 74 15.77 5.82 -3.58
CA GLU A 74 14.87 6.18 -2.49
C GLU A 74 14.43 7.65 -2.57
N THR A 75 15.32 8.56 -2.98
CA THR A 75 15.06 10.01 -3.04
C THR A 75 13.80 10.35 -3.84
N SER A 76 13.54 9.59 -4.91
CA SER A 76 12.34 9.77 -5.73
C SER A 76 11.07 9.34 -4.99
N LEU A 77 11.14 8.25 -4.20
CA LEU A 77 10.02 7.77 -3.39
C LEU A 77 9.69 8.75 -2.26
N GLU A 78 10.71 9.27 -1.58
CA GLU A 78 10.56 10.30 -0.53
C GLU A 78 9.94 11.58 -1.10
N PHE A 79 10.40 12.02 -2.27
CA PHE A 79 9.81 13.16 -2.97
C PHE A 79 8.32 12.94 -3.29
N PHE A 80 7.96 11.76 -3.77
CA PHE A 80 6.55 11.44 -4.04
C PHE A 80 5.73 11.35 -2.75
N SER A 81 6.24 10.70 -1.70
CA SER A 81 5.60 10.63 -0.38
C SER A 81 5.31 12.03 0.16
N HIS A 82 6.28 12.95 0.16
CA HIS A 82 6.11 14.32 0.61
C HIS A 82 5.11 15.10 -0.25
N LYS A 83 5.11 14.88 -1.57
CA LYS A 83 4.20 15.55 -2.49
C LYS A 83 2.75 15.11 -2.27
N THR A 84 2.50 13.80 -2.20
CA THR A 84 1.15 13.23 -2.09
C THR A 84 0.68 13.03 -0.66
N ASP A 85 1.54 13.27 0.35
CA ASP A 85 1.25 13.03 1.76
C ASP A 85 0.82 11.57 1.97
N CYS A 86 1.65 10.63 1.50
CA CYS A 86 1.39 9.19 1.57
C CYS A 86 2.46 8.49 2.40
N SER A 87 2.04 7.85 3.49
CA SER A 87 2.92 7.13 4.41
C SER A 87 3.27 5.73 3.88
N LEU A 88 2.41 5.15 3.06
CA LEU A 88 2.58 3.80 2.50
C LEU A 88 2.77 3.89 0.99
N PHE A 89 3.49 2.96 0.41
CA PHE A 89 3.55 2.82 -1.04
C PHE A 89 3.64 1.38 -1.52
N ALA A 90 3.19 1.17 -2.75
CA ALA A 90 3.32 -0.07 -3.50
C ALA A 90 3.92 0.24 -4.87
N PHE A 91 5.00 -0.45 -5.22
CA PHE A 91 5.74 -0.25 -6.45
C PHE A 91 5.85 -1.56 -7.22
N GLY A 92 5.28 -1.59 -8.42
CA GLY A 92 5.40 -2.75 -9.32
C GLY A 92 6.58 -2.61 -10.28
N SER A 93 7.38 -3.65 -10.38
CA SER A 93 8.49 -3.75 -11.34
C SER A 93 8.63 -5.16 -11.92
N HIS A 94 9.13 -5.29 -13.14
CA HIS A 94 9.32 -6.58 -13.78
C HIS A 94 10.70 -6.66 -14.44
N SER A 95 11.47 -7.68 -14.08
CA SER A 95 12.80 -7.95 -14.63
C SER A 95 13.02 -9.45 -14.83
N LYS A 96 14.01 -9.84 -15.65
CA LYS A 96 14.37 -11.26 -15.83
C LYS A 96 14.86 -11.92 -14.54
N LYS A 97 15.58 -11.17 -13.69
CA LYS A 97 16.09 -11.66 -12.40
C LYS A 97 15.00 -11.72 -11.32
N ARG A 98 14.04 -10.80 -11.38
CA ARG A 98 12.91 -10.68 -10.45
C ARG A 98 11.61 -10.52 -11.26
N PRO A 99 10.97 -11.62 -11.67
CA PRO A 99 9.72 -11.57 -12.39
C PRO A 99 8.59 -11.11 -11.45
N ASN A 100 7.66 -10.31 -11.99
CA ASN A 100 6.45 -9.84 -11.28
C ASN A 100 6.71 -9.34 -9.85
N ASN A 101 7.68 -8.46 -9.72
CA ASN A 101 8.14 -7.99 -8.44
C ASN A 101 7.27 -6.85 -7.90
N LEU A 102 6.77 -7.00 -6.68
CA LEU A 102 5.99 -6.01 -5.96
C LEU A 102 6.76 -5.58 -4.71
N VAL A 103 7.09 -4.30 -4.64
CA VAL A 103 7.74 -3.70 -3.47
C VAL A 103 6.69 -2.96 -2.65
N LEU A 104 6.52 -3.35 -1.40
CA LEU A 104 5.70 -2.65 -0.42
C LEU A 104 6.62 -1.90 0.54
N GLY A 105 6.27 -0.67 0.87
CA GLY A 105 7.11 0.12 1.76
C GLY A 105 6.34 1.08 2.64
N ARG A 106 6.98 1.42 3.76
CA ARG A 106 6.51 2.38 4.75
C ARG A 106 7.47 3.54 4.82
N THR A 107 6.94 4.73 4.99
CA THR A 107 7.70 5.94 5.23
C THR A 107 7.33 6.52 6.60
N TYR A 108 8.32 7.07 7.28
CA TYR A 108 8.18 7.81 8.52
C TYR A 108 8.76 9.20 8.32
N ASP A 109 7.96 10.24 8.58
CA ASP A 109 8.32 11.63 8.27
C ASP A 109 8.85 11.81 6.83
N HIS A 110 8.18 11.13 5.88
CA HIS A 110 8.54 11.09 4.45
C HIS A 110 9.89 10.47 4.09
N HIS A 111 10.60 9.88 5.05
CA HIS A 111 11.80 9.09 4.83
C HIS A 111 11.44 7.61 4.80
N ILE A 112 12.16 6.80 4.04
CA ILE A 112 11.91 5.35 3.99
C ILE A 112 12.22 4.73 5.36
N TYR A 113 11.25 3.99 5.89
CA TYR A 113 11.39 3.25 7.14
C TYR A 113 11.62 1.76 6.85
N ASP A 114 10.68 1.13 6.14
CA ASP A 114 10.78 -0.29 5.78
C ASP A 114 10.47 -0.51 4.30
N LEU A 115 11.11 -1.54 3.75
CA LEU A 115 10.94 -2.03 2.38
C LEU A 115 10.83 -3.54 2.39
N VAL A 116 9.78 -4.08 1.77
CA VAL A 116 9.58 -5.50 1.59
C VAL A 116 9.36 -5.79 0.11
N GLU A 117 10.16 -6.70 -0.43
CA GLU A 117 10.07 -7.17 -1.81
C GLU A 117 9.33 -8.50 -1.84
N VAL A 118 8.28 -8.60 -2.66
CA VAL A 118 7.45 -9.81 -2.81
C VAL A 118 7.26 -10.14 -4.28
N GLY A 119 7.59 -11.37 -4.67
CA GLY A 119 7.30 -11.89 -6.00
C GLY A 119 5.84 -12.32 -6.13
N VAL A 120 5.15 -11.88 -7.18
CA VAL A 120 3.77 -12.31 -7.45
C VAL A 120 3.76 -13.48 -8.43
N GLU A 121 3.33 -14.63 -7.94
CA GLU A 121 3.10 -15.84 -8.73
C GLU A 121 1.62 -16.23 -8.72
N ASN A 122 1.15 -16.89 -9.80
CA ASN A 122 -0.19 -17.47 -9.89
C ASN A 122 -1.37 -16.54 -9.54
N PHE A 123 -1.27 -15.27 -9.93
CA PHE A 123 -2.31 -14.27 -9.65
C PHE A 123 -3.66 -14.65 -10.27
N LYS A 124 -4.71 -14.62 -9.45
CA LYS A 124 -6.11 -14.74 -9.87
C LYS A 124 -6.84 -13.45 -9.53
N SER A 125 -7.48 -12.87 -10.53
CA SER A 125 -8.24 -11.63 -10.37
C SER A 125 -9.49 -11.84 -9.52
N ILE A 126 -9.91 -10.81 -8.77
CA ILE A 126 -11.18 -10.78 -8.03
C ILE A 126 -12.37 -11.10 -8.96
N GLU A 127 -12.30 -10.67 -10.23
CA GLU A 127 -13.36 -10.92 -11.23
C GLU A 127 -13.46 -12.39 -11.65
N SER A 128 -12.39 -13.17 -11.47
CA SER A 128 -12.36 -14.60 -11.84
C SER A 128 -13.02 -15.51 -10.79
N PHE A 129 -13.33 -14.98 -9.61
CA PHE A 129 -14.03 -15.72 -8.57
C PHE A 129 -15.53 -15.63 -8.79
N GLU A 130 -16.19 -16.79 -8.89
CA GLU A 130 -17.64 -16.87 -8.87
C GLU A 130 -18.13 -16.69 -7.43
N TYR A 131 -18.89 -15.61 -7.19
CA TYR A 131 -19.54 -15.36 -5.90
C TYR A 131 -20.99 -14.92 -6.11
N ASP A 132 -21.83 -15.21 -5.12
CA ASP A 132 -23.19 -14.67 -5.09
C ASP A 132 -23.10 -13.14 -4.93
N LYS A 133 -23.67 -12.39 -5.88
CA LYS A 133 -23.62 -10.93 -5.93
C LYS A 133 -24.16 -10.27 -4.65
N LYS A 134 -24.99 -10.98 -3.88
CA LYS A 134 -25.50 -10.54 -2.57
C LYS A 134 -24.45 -10.53 -1.46
N LEU A 135 -23.45 -11.40 -1.55
CA LEU A 135 -22.36 -11.55 -0.57
C LEU A 135 -21.07 -10.81 -1.01
N ALA A 136 -21.12 -10.13 -2.14
CA ALA A 136 -19.97 -9.44 -2.71
C ALA A 136 -19.40 -8.40 -1.72
N PRO A 137 -18.06 -8.33 -1.58
CA PRO A 137 -17.45 -7.33 -0.72
C PRO A 137 -17.79 -5.93 -1.20
N LYS A 138 -18.42 -5.14 -0.34
CA LYS A 138 -18.71 -3.73 -0.63
C LYS A 138 -17.41 -2.95 -0.55
N ILE A 139 -17.24 -1.98 -1.45
CA ILE A 139 -16.11 -1.04 -1.42
C ILE A 139 -16.12 -0.34 -0.06
N GLY A 140 -14.95 -0.29 0.60
CA GLY A 140 -14.81 0.28 1.95
C GLY A 140 -15.08 -0.70 3.09
N SER A 141 -15.41 -1.97 2.82
CA SER A 141 -15.50 -2.99 3.87
C SER A 141 -14.14 -3.23 4.52
N LYS A 142 -14.13 -3.39 5.84
CA LYS A 142 -12.89 -3.68 6.58
C LYS A 142 -12.48 -5.13 6.34
N PRO A 143 -11.26 -5.40 5.82
CA PRO A 143 -10.81 -6.76 5.57
C PRO A 143 -10.54 -7.50 6.89
N LEU A 144 -10.74 -8.81 6.87
CA LEU A 144 -10.38 -9.73 7.94
C LEU A 144 -9.07 -10.42 7.57
N PHE A 145 -8.14 -10.51 8.51
CA PHE A 145 -6.88 -11.21 8.31
C PHE A 145 -6.87 -12.54 9.04
N ALA A 146 -6.38 -13.58 8.37
CA ALA A 146 -6.02 -14.84 8.98
C ALA A 146 -4.65 -15.25 8.43
N PHE A 147 -3.64 -15.25 9.29
CA PHE A 147 -2.31 -15.76 8.96
C PHE A 147 -2.28 -17.23 9.37
N ILE A 148 -2.00 -18.12 8.42
CA ILE A 148 -1.99 -19.57 8.64
C ILE A 148 -0.56 -20.03 8.45
N GLY A 149 0.05 -20.56 9.52
CA GLY A 149 1.44 -21.03 9.54
C GLY A 149 2.18 -20.53 10.78
N GLU A 150 2.99 -21.40 11.39
CA GLU A 150 3.81 -21.08 12.58
C GLU A 150 5.01 -20.18 12.24
N GLU A 151 5.42 -20.18 10.97
CA GLU A 151 6.55 -19.40 10.45
C GLU A 151 6.31 -17.88 10.58
N PHE A 152 5.05 -17.43 10.59
CA PHE A 152 4.70 -16.02 10.81
C PHE A 152 4.97 -15.50 12.22
N GLU A 153 5.18 -16.40 13.20
CA GLU A 153 5.55 -16.04 14.58
C GLU A 153 7.03 -16.34 14.88
N SER A 154 7.60 -17.34 14.21
CA SER A 154 8.97 -17.82 14.49
C SER A 154 10.05 -17.15 13.63
N VAL A 155 9.77 -16.81 12.37
CA VAL A 155 10.75 -16.23 11.44
C VAL A 155 10.58 -14.70 11.41
N ASP A 156 11.66 -13.98 11.73
CA ASP A 156 11.63 -12.51 11.84
C ASP A 156 11.23 -11.82 10.52
N GLU A 157 11.66 -12.35 9.37
CA GLU A 157 11.30 -11.81 8.05
C GLU A 157 9.80 -11.90 7.76
N LEU A 158 9.18 -13.04 8.12
CA LEU A 158 7.74 -13.25 7.95
C LEU A 158 6.92 -12.47 8.97
N LYS A 159 7.43 -12.31 10.19
CA LYS A 159 6.84 -11.44 11.20
C LYS A 159 6.84 -9.99 10.74
N HIS A 160 7.94 -9.54 10.14
CA HIS A 160 8.02 -8.21 9.54
C HIS A 160 7.02 -8.04 8.38
N LEU A 161 6.93 -9.01 7.48
CA LEU A 161 5.93 -9.00 6.41
C LEU A 161 4.49 -8.94 6.96
N LYS A 162 4.19 -9.71 8.01
CA LYS A 162 2.89 -9.69 8.70
C LYS A 162 2.58 -8.29 9.24
N GLU A 163 3.53 -7.62 9.89
CA GLU A 163 3.35 -6.25 10.38
C GLU A 163 3.11 -5.25 9.26
N VAL A 164 3.88 -5.33 8.17
CA VAL A 164 3.71 -4.47 7.00
C VAL A 164 2.34 -4.68 6.35
N LEU A 165 1.90 -5.92 6.15
CA LEU A 165 0.59 -6.23 5.57
C LEU A 165 -0.56 -5.75 6.45
N LEU A 166 -0.46 -5.97 7.77
CA LEU A 166 -1.46 -5.48 8.71
C LEU A 166 -1.58 -3.95 8.65
N ASP A 167 -0.46 -3.24 8.71
CA ASP A 167 -0.44 -1.79 8.60
C ASP A 167 -0.96 -1.30 7.24
N PHE A 168 -0.68 -2.07 6.18
CA PHE A 168 -1.13 -1.76 4.84
C PHE A 168 -2.66 -1.84 4.71
N PHE A 169 -3.33 -2.90 5.19
CA PHE A 169 -4.79 -3.04 5.02
C PHE A 169 -5.69 -2.65 6.22
N ARG A 170 -5.14 -2.36 7.41
CA ARG A 170 -5.94 -2.05 8.62
C ARG A 170 -6.98 -0.94 8.45
N GLY A 171 -6.67 0.12 7.69
CA GLY A 171 -7.58 1.24 7.47
C GLY A 171 -7.87 2.04 8.74
N GLU A 172 -9.08 2.59 8.87
CA GLU A 172 -9.48 3.40 10.03
C GLU A 172 -9.58 2.56 11.32
N VAL A 173 -9.13 3.15 12.42
CA VAL A 173 -9.32 2.57 13.76
C VAL A 173 -10.74 2.89 14.22
N CYS A 174 -11.67 1.98 13.96
CA CYS A 174 -13.02 2.08 14.48
C CYS A 174 -13.01 1.88 16.01
N THR A 175 -13.28 2.93 16.77
CA THR A 175 -13.86 2.80 18.11
C THR A 175 -15.29 2.30 17.95
N PHE A 176 -15.79 1.44 18.85
CA PHE A 176 -17.05 0.67 18.78
C PHE A 176 -18.37 1.43 18.50
N SER A 177 -18.32 2.73 18.20
CA SER A 177 -19.47 3.60 17.98
C SER A 177 -19.91 3.74 16.51
N GLN A 178 -19.32 3.02 15.55
CA GLN A 178 -19.76 3.06 14.14
C GLN A 178 -20.12 1.66 13.61
N PRO A 179 -21.29 1.48 12.97
CA PRO A 179 -21.66 0.21 12.35
C PRO A 179 -20.84 0.03 11.05
N VAL A 180 -19.77 -0.75 11.12
CA VAL A 180 -19.02 -1.18 9.93
C VAL A 180 -19.41 -2.62 9.58
N CYS A 181 -19.86 -2.83 8.35
CA CYS A 181 -20.01 -4.16 7.79
C CYS A 181 -18.62 -4.82 7.66
N SER A 182 -18.26 -5.65 8.62
CA SER A 182 -17.13 -6.56 8.53
C SER A 182 -17.45 -7.65 7.52
N VAL A 183 -16.97 -7.50 6.28
CA VAL A 183 -17.05 -8.57 5.28
C VAL A 183 -15.74 -9.36 5.33
N PRO A 184 -15.78 -10.70 5.43
CA PRO A 184 -14.59 -11.51 5.43
C PRO A 184 -13.95 -11.49 4.03
N VAL A 185 -13.01 -10.56 3.80
CA VAL A 185 -12.11 -10.63 2.65
C VAL A 185 -10.96 -11.55 3.05
N CYS A 186 -11.06 -12.84 2.68
CA CYS A 186 -9.98 -13.78 2.88
C CYS A 186 -8.90 -13.52 1.80
N LEU A 187 -7.86 -12.74 2.14
CA LEU A 187 -6.61 -12.78 1.37
C LEU A 187 -5.96 -14.15 1.62
N LYS A 188 -6.35 -15.17 0.84
CA LYS A 188 -5.50 -16.34 0.63
C LYS A 188 -4.35 -15.94 -0.27
N SER A 189 -3.41 -15.18 0.27
CA SER A 189 -2.09 -15.08 -0.33
C SER A 189 -1.41 -16.41 -0.04
N VAL A 190 -1.45 -17.35 -0.97
CA VAL A 190 -0.45 -18.42 -1.00
C VAL A 190 0.84 -17.72 -1.39
N ILE A 191 1.51 -17.13 -0.40
CA ILE A 191 2.90 -16.71 -0.53
C ILE A 191 3.66 -18.03 -0.42
N ASN A 192 3.84 -18.71 -1.55
CA ASN A 192 4.90 -19.71 -1.63
C ASN A 192 6.20 -18.90 -1.57
N LEU A 193 6.84 -18.92 -0.40
CA LEU A 193 8.27 -18.68 -0.30
C LEU A 193 9.03 -19.86 -0.89
#